data_AF-A0A553HYV8-F1
#
_entry.id   AF-A0A553HYV8-F1
#
_cell.length_a   1.000
_cell.length_b   1.000
_cell.length_c   1.000
_cell.angle_alpha   90.00
_cell.angle_beta   90.00
_cell.angle_gamma   90.00
#
_symmetry.space_group_name_H-M   'P 1'
#
loop_
_entity.id
_entity.type
_entity.pdbx_description
1 polymer ?
#
loop_
_entity_poly.entity_id
_entity_poly.type
_entity_poly.pdbx_seq_one_letter_code
_entity_poly.pdbx_strand_id
1 'polypeptide(L)'
;MQALRTRAVGVARRARPTTLRTSRSYASESHGHHEAPQVKEGLGTAFYVFAGALPASIVAYQVSRPGADGEPSSLSKWLQQFDYFNDWETRNALRTDLIEQAAHDKHLFLNAGRSTHVELKMPELLNSGSPFNVPAGHIPNLGHVTEHYRKQAAAEEERKAKKLALAKESATADAS
;
A
#
# COMPACT_ATOMS: atom_id res chain seq x y z
N MET A 1 5.70 -3.97 28.22
CA MET A 1 4.72 -3.47 29.22
C MET A 1 4.87 -1.97 29.38
N GLN A 2 4.27 -1.17 28.50
CA GLN A 2 4.26 0.30 28.63
C GLN A 2 2.88 0.80 28.23
N ALA A 3 2.03 1.05 29.23
CA ALA A 3 0.73 1.68 29.07
C ALA A 3 0.93 3.19 28.99
N LEU A 4 0.57 3.79 27.86
CA LEU A 4 0.59 5.24 27.69
C LEU A 4 -0.77 5.72 27.20
N ARG A 5 -1.36 6.56 28.06
CA ARG A 5 -2.10 7.78 27.73
C ARG A 5 -3.59 7.59 27.43
N THR A 6 -4.43 7.65 28.47
CA THR A 6 -5.11 8.88 28.98
C THR A 6 -6.29 9.33 28.13
N ARG A 7 -7.46 8.94 28.66
CA ARG A 7 -8.82 9.46 28.48
C ARG A 7 -8.93 10.91 27.97
N ALA A 8 -9.60 11.07 26.83
CA ALA A 8 -10.30 12.26 26.36
C ALA A 8 -11.62 11.72 25.74
N VAL A 9 -12.84 12.24 25.93
CA VAL A 9 -13.34 13.60 26.13
C VAL A 9 -14.63 13.50 26.94
N GLY A 10 -14.64 14.05 28.16
CA GLY A 10 -15.84 14.22 28.97
C GLY A 10 -16.27 15.68 28.97
N VAL A 11 -16.87 16.16 27.87
CA VAL A 11 -17.46 17.50 27.79
C VAL A 11 -18.84 17.42 27.16
N ALA A 12 -19.77 16.77 27.88
CA ALA A 12 -21.20 17.03 27.78
C ALA A 12 -21.63 17.74 29.07
N ARG A 13 -21.06 18.92 29.34
CA ARG A 13 -21.58 19.78 30.40
C ARG A 13 -22.56 20.77 29.79
N ARG A 14 -23.78 20.74 30.34
CA ARG A 14 -24.70 21.87 30.49
C ARG A 14 -25.81 22.00 29.43
N ALA A 15 -26.60 20.94 29.26
CA ALA A 15 -28.02 21.13 28.93
C ALA A 15 -28.69 21.79 30.16
N ARG A 16 -28.93 23.10 30.11
CA ARG A 16 -29.78 23.80 31.09
C ARG A 16 -31.23 23.39 30.83
N PRO A 17 -32.03 22.97 31.83
CA PRO A 17 -33.47 23.01 31.69
C PRO A 17 -33.89 24.49 31.77
N THR A 18 -34.31 25.06 30.66
CA THR A 18 -35.04 26.33 30.63
C THR A 18 -36.46 26.04 31.13
N THR A 19 -36.70 26.21 32.42
CA THR A 19 -38.07 26.25 32.94
C THR A 19 -38.73 27.51 32.40
N LEU A 20 -39.67 27.33 31.46
CA LEU A 20 -40.52 28.39 30.94
C LEU A 20 -41.44 28.87 32.08
N ARG A 21 -41.21 30.10 32.57
CA ARG A 21 -42.23 30.81 33.35
C ARG A 21 -43.33 31.26 32.39
N THR A 22 -44.47 30.58 32.42
CA THR A 22 -45.71 31.06 31.82
C THR A 22 -46.30 32.16 32.70
N SER A 23 -46.02 33.43 32.40
CA SER A 23 -46.83 34.53 32.95
C SER A 23 -48.17 34.54 32.22
N ARG A 24 -49.20 33.98 32.85
CA ARG A 24 -50.58 34.22 32.41
C ARG A 24 -50.97 35.64 32.86
N SER A 25 -50.94 36.59 31.94
CA SER A 25 -51.65 37.86 32.12
C SER A 25 -53.09 37.66 31.67
N TYR A 26 -54.04 37.70 32.60
CA TYR A 26 -55.45 37.81 32.28
C TYR A 26 -55.70 39.21 31.72
N ALA A 27 -56.07 39.30 30.45
CA ALA A 27 -56.59 40.52 29.85
C ALA A 27 -58.04 40.66 30.27
N SER A 28 -58.29 41.48 31.30
CA SER A 28 -59.61 42.01 31.61
C SER A 28 -59.57 43.52 31.43
N GLU A 29 -60.58 44.03 30.72
CA GLU A 29 -60.96 45.45 30.62
C GLU A 29 -60.16 46.34 29.65
N SER A 30 -60.64 46.47 28.42
CA SER A 30 -61.05 47.77 27.84
C SER A 30 -61.56 47.60 26.41
N HIS A 31 -62.80 48.04 26.18
CA HIS A 31 -63.42 48.13 24.87
C HIS A 31 -62.70 49.18 24.01
N GLY A 32 -61.98 48.73 22.99
CA GLY A 32 -61.42 49.58 21.94
C GLY A 32 -61.22 48.76 20.67
N HIS A 33 -61.75 49.23 19.54
CA HIS A 33 -61.64 48.62 18.23
C HIS A 33 -60.18 48.64 17.72
N HIS A 34 -59.33 47.80 18.30
CA HIS A 34 -57.97 47.58 17.83
C HIS A 34 -57.91 46.16 17.27
N GLU A 35 -57.62 46.04 15.98
CA GLU A 35 -57.22 44.76 15.40
C GLU A 35 -56.17 44.13 16.31
N ALA A 36 -56.38 42.86 16.68
CA ALA A 36 -55.38 42.10 17.41
C ALA A 36 -54.06 42.18 16.62
N PRO A 37 -52.91 42.44 17.28
CA PRO A 37 -51.64 42.49 16.57
C PRO A 37 -51.48 41.14 15.86
N GLN A 38 -51.40 41.17 14.53
CA GLN A 38 -51.16 39.99 13.72
C GLN A 38 -49.75 39.51 14.03
N VAL A 39 -49.59 38.75 15.11
CA VAL A 39 -48.33 38.09 15.44
C VAL A 39 -48.13 37.07 14.33
N LYS A 40 -47.21 37.38 13.42
CA LYS A 40 -46.72 36.41 12.44
C LYS A 40 -45.96 35.34 13.23
N GLU A 41 -46.69 34.33 13.71
CA GLU A 41 -46.06 33.14 14.27
C GLU A 41 -45.32 32.44 13.12
N GLY A 42 -44.02 32.73 13.02
CA GLY A 42 -43.15 32.09 12.06
C GLY A 42 -43.14 30.58 12.31
N LEU A 43 -43.07 29.80 11.23
CA LEU A 43 -42.92 28.36 11.32
C LEU A 43 -41.76 28.01 12.27
N GLY A 44 -42.01 27.17 13.26
CA GLY A 44 -41.03 26.84 14.30
C GLY A 44 -39.75 26.23 13.71
N THR A 45 -38.65 26.28 14.45
CA THR A 45 -37.35 25.71 14.01
C THR A 45 -37.45 24.25 13.57
N ALA A 46 -38.31 23.47 14.22
CA ALA A 46 -38.61 22.09 13.85
C ALA A 46 -39.12 21.94 12.41
N PHE A 47 -39.92 22.88 11.91
CA PHE A 47 -40.41 22.87 10.54
C PHE A 47 -39.26 23.00 9.54
N TYR A 48 -38.33 23.92 9.77
CA TYR A 48 -37.16 24.08 8.88
C TYR A 48 -36.22 22.90 8.93
N VAL A 49 -36.00 22.31 10.12
CA VAL A 49 -35.23 21.07 10.26
C VAL A 49 -35.88 19.95 9.47
N PHE A 50 -37.20 19.78 9.57
CA PHE A 50 -37.92 18.74 8.83
C PHE A 50 -37.91 19.02 7.33
N ALA A 51 -38.14 20.27 6.92
CA ALA A 51 -38.11 20.70 5.53
C ALA A 51 -36.74 20.50 4.88
N GLY A 52 -35.64 20.55 5.65
CA GLY A 52 -34.31 20.20 5.18
C GLY A 52 -34.00 18.70 5.24
N ALA A 53 -34.38 18.03 6.34
CA ALA A 53 -34.06 16.61 6.57
C ALA A 53 -34.80 15.68 5.60
N LEU A 54 -36.02 16.04 5.20
CA LEU A 54 -36.84 15.22 4.31
C LEU A 54 -36.24 15.12 2.89
N PRO A 55 -35.94 16.22 2.17
CA PRO A 55 -35.25 16.13 0.89
C PRO A 55 -33.83 15.58 1.04
N ALA A 56 -33.10 15.92 2.11
CA ALA A 56 -31.76 15.37 2.35
C ALA A 56 -31.79 13.84 2.50
N SER A 57 -32.78 13.28 3.21
CA SER A 57 -32.93 11.83 3.37
C SER A 57 -33.30 11.14 2.06
N ILE A 58 -34.12 11.76 1.21
CA ILE A 58 -34.43 11.25 -0.13
C ILE A 58 -33.17 11.22 -1.00
N VAL A 59 -32.37 12.28 -1.01
CA VAL A 59 -31.12 12.33 -1.78
C VAL A 59 -30.13 11.29 -1.27
N ALA A 60 -29.94 11.19 0.05
CA ALA A 60 -29.08 10.19 0.66
C ALA A 60 -29.53 8.76 0.30
N TYR A 61 -30.84 8.50 0.31
CA TYR A 61 -31.40 7.22 -0.09
C TYR A 61 -31.11 6.89 -1.56
N GLN A 62 -31.31 7.85 -2.47
CA GLN A 62 -31.01 7.64 -3.90
C GLN A 62 -29.51 7.37 -4.13
N VAL A 63 -28.62 8.11 -3.47
CA VAL A 63 -27.17 7.96 -3.62
C VAL A 63 -26.65 6.68 -2.94
N SER A 64 -27.34 6.19 -1.90
CA SER A 64 -26.97 4.94 -1.22
C SER A 64 -27.34 3.66 -1.97
N ARG A 65 -28.27 3.74 -2.93
CA ARG A 65 -28.76 2.56 -3.65
C ARG A 65 -27.65 1.95 -4.53
N PRO A 66 -27.45 0.62 -4.50
CA PRO A 66 -26.55 -0.04 -5.41
C PRO A 66 -27.08 0.05 -6.85
N GLY A 67 -26.18 -0.04 -7.83
CA GLY A 67 -26.55 -0.06 -9.25
C GLY A 67 -27.39 -1.29 -9.61
N ALA A 68 -28.07 -1.26 -10.76
CA ALA A 68 -28.92 -2.36 -11.24
C ALA A 68 -28.18 -3.71 -11.31
N ASP A 69 -26.87 -3.67 -11.53
CA ASP A 69 -25.99 -4.84 -11.67
C ASP A 69 -25.27 -5.24 -10.38
N GLY A 70 -25.71 -4.73 -9.22
CA GLY A 70 -25.10 -5.03 -7.91
C GLY A 70 -23.79 -4.29 -7.63
N GLU A 71 -23.46 -3.28 -8.45
CA GLU A 71 -22.27 -2.46 -8.22
C GLU A 71 -22.36 -1.64 -6.92
N PRO A 72 -21.22 -1.46 -6.21
CA PRO A 72 -21.16 -0.59 -5.04
C PRO A 72 -21.63 0.83 -5.39
N SER A 73 -22.44 1.42 -4.51
CA SER A 73 -22.99 2.76 -4.71
C SER A 73 -21.88 3.81 -4.79
N SER A 74 -22.17 4.94 -5.44
CA SER A 74 -21.20 6.04 -5.58
C SER A 74 -20.67 6.51 -4.21
N LEU A 75 -21.52 6.45 -3.17
CA LEU A 75 -21.13 6.76 -1.80
C LEU A 75 -20.16 5.73 -1.23
N SER A 76 -20.38 4.42 -1.46
CA SER A 76 -19.46 3.41 -0.97
C SER A 76 -18.12 3.45 -1.69
N LYS A 77 -18.10 3.74 -3.00
CA LYS A 77 -16.86 3.99 -3.76
C LYS A 77 -16.08 5.19 -3.20
N TRP A 78 -16.79 6.28 -2.86
CA TRP A 78 -16.17 7.44 -2.21
C TRP A 78 -15.67 7.13 -0.80
N LEU A 79 -16.41 6.36 -0.01
CA LEU A 79 -15.98 5.92 1.31
C LEU A 79 -14.75 4.99 1.24
N GLN A 80 -14.70 4.09 0.26
CA GLN A 80 -13.56 3.21 0.00
C GLN A 80 -12.28 3.97 -0.30
N GLN A 81 -12.37 5.19 -0.86
CA GLN A 81 -11.18 6.03 -1.05
C GLN A 81 -10.51 6.43 0.27
N PHE A 82 -11.27 6.49 1.37
CA PHE A 82 -10.74 6.75 2.71
C PHE A 82 -10.25 5.50 3.43
N ASP A 83 -10.54 4.31 2.90
CA ASP A 83 -10.11 3.03 3.48
C ASP A 83 -8.58 2.84 3.42
N TYR A 84 -7.88 3.67 2.63
CA TYR A 84 -6.43 3.80 2.64
C TYR A 84 -5.84 3.98 4.05
N PHE A 85 -6.59 4.61 4.98
CA PHE A 85 -6.14 4.80 6.36
C PHE A 85 -6.23 3.52 7.20
N ASN A 86 -7.07 2.55 6.80
CA ASN A 86 -7.24 1.27 7.49
C ASN A 86 -6.17 0.23 7.11
N ASP A 87 -5.43 0.43 6.02
CA ASP A 87 -4.29 -0.41 5.60
C ASP A 87 -3.02 -0.21 6.43
N TRP A 88 -3.14 0.19 7.70
CA TRP A 88 -1.98 0.38 8.58
C TRP A 88 -1.35 -0.96 8.96
N GLU A 89 -2.15 -2.01 9.14
CA GLU A 89 -1.70 -3.35 9.51
C GLU A 89 -0.91 -4.02 8.38
N THR A 90 -1.44 -3.98 7.15
CA THR A 90 -0.78 -4.51 5.95
C THR A 90 0.55 -3.82 5.69
N ARG A 91 0.60 -2.48 5.81
CA ARG A 91 1.86 -1.72 5.67
C ARG A 91 2.86 -2.04 6.77
N ASN A 92 2.41 -2.31 7.98
CA ASN A 92 3.31 -2.68 9.07
C ASN A 92 3.88 -4.08 8.85
N ALA A 93 3.06 -5.04 8.42
CA ALA A 93 3.53 -6.38 8.04
C ALA A 93 4.56 -6.33 6.90
N LEU A 94 4.29 -5.57 5.84
CA LEU A 94 5.26 -5.42 4.74
C LEU A 94 6.59 -4.80 5.21
N ARG A 95 6.56 -3.85 6.15
CA ARG A 95 7.79 -3.26 6.70
C ARG A 95 8.58 -4.26 7.53
N THR A 96 7.92 -5.09 8.34
CA THR A 96 8.60 -6.12 9.13
C THR A 96 9.24 -7.16 8.22
N ASP A 97 8.52 -7.62 7.20
CA ASP A 97 9.02 -8.62 6.25
C ASP A 97 10.25 -8.11 5.50
N LEU A 98 10.22 -6.85 5.05
CA LEU A 98 11.37 -6.23 4.37
C LEU A 98 12.59 -6.09 5.29
N ILE A 99 12.38 -5.75 6.56
CA ILE A 99 13.46 -5.65 7.55
C ILE A 99 14.05 -7.03 7.83
N GLU A 100 13.21 -8.06 7.97
CA GLU A 100 13.65 -9.44 8.19
C GLU A 100 14.45 -9.97 7.00
N GLN A 101 13.96 -9.75 5.78
CA GLN A 101 14.70 -10.13 4.57
C GLN A 101 16.03 -9.39 4.47
N ALA A 102 16.06 -8.08 4.71
CA ALA A 102 17.30 -7.31 4.69
C ALA A 102 18.30 -7.76 5.77
N ALA A 103 17.80 -8.14 6.96
CA ALA A 103 18.63 -8.69 8.03
C ALA A 103 19.20 -10.06 7.65
N HIS A 104 18.39 -10.92 7.04
CA HIS A 104 18.81 -12.22 6.53
C HIS A 104 19.91 -12.08 5.46
N ASP A 105 19.71 -11.20 4.48
CA ASP A 105 20.67 -10.98 3.40
C ASP A 105 21.98 -10.38 3.93
N LYS A 106 21.90 -9.44 4.90
CA LYS A 106 23.07 -8.92 5.58
C LYS A 106 23.85 -10.02 6.29
N HIS A 107 23.17 -10.92 6.98
CA HIS A 107 23.82 -12.05 7.64
C HIS A 107 24.50 -12.98 6.63
N LEU A 108 23.86 -13.23 5.49
CA LEU A 108 24.44 -14.00 4.40
C LEU A 108 25.69 -13.31 3.85
N PHE A 109 25.67 -12.01 3.57
CA PHE A 109 26.83 -11.30 3.03
C PHE A 109 28.00 -11.14 4.02
N LEU A 110 27.71 -11.06 5.32
CA LEU A 110 28.77 -10.96 6.34
C LEU A 110 29.46 -12.29 6.59
N ASN A 111 28.72 -13.41 6.48
CA ASN A 111 29.24 -14.74 6.78
C ASN A 111 29.59 -15.57 5.53
N ALA A 112 29.12 -15.19 4.34
CA ALA A 112 29.60 -15.78 3.10
C ALA A 112 31.09 -15.47 2.97
N GLY A 113 31.92 -16.50 3.13
CA GLY A 113 33.36 -16.38 2.92
C GLY A 113 33.65 -15.72 1.57
N ARG A 114 34.64 -14.82 1.55
CA ARG A 114 35.04 -14.13 0.31
C ARG A 114 35.33 -15.17 -0.77
N SER A 115 34.70 -15.05 -1.94
CA SER A 115 34.97 -15.97 -3.04
C SER A 115 36.47 -15.90 -3.38
N THR A 116 37.13 -17.05 -3.33
CA THR A 116 38.54 -17.17 -3.75
C THR A 116 38.70 -16.98 -5.26
N HIS A 117 37.60 -17.11 -5.99
CA HIS A 117 37.51 -16.92 -7.43
C HIS A 117 36.86 -15.58 -7.70
N VAL A 118 37.63 -14.65 -8.29
CA VAL A 118 37.15 -13.35 -8.75
C VAL A 118 37.00 -13.45 -10.26
N GLU A 119 35.75 -13.46 -10.73
CA GLU A 119 35.50 -13.30 -12.17
C GLU A 119 35.82 -11.87 -12.57
N LEU A 120 36.81 -11.71 -13.44
CA LEU A 120 37.18 -10.40 -13.98
C LEU A 120 36.08 -9.95 -14.95
N LYS A 121 35.50 -8.77 -14.70
CA LYS A 121 34.48 -8.18 -15.58
C LYS A 121 35.01 -7.88 -16.99
N MET A 122 36.33 -7.74 -17.14
CA MET A 122 37.02 -7.50 -18.41
C MET A 122 38.27 -8.38 -18.49
N PRO A 123 38.15 -9.63 -18.95
CA PRO A 123 39.27 -10.58 -19.02
C PRO A 123 40.33 -10.19 -20.06
N GLU A 124 39.94 -9.44 -21.10
CA GLU A 124 40.84 -8.99 -22.16
C GLU A 124 41.98 -8.07 -21.67
N LEU A 125 41.80 -7.43 -20.51
CA LEU A 125 42.81 -6.55 -19.92
C LEU A 125 44.06 -7.31 -19.44
N LEU A 126 43.95 -8.63 -19.24
CA LEU A 126 45.09 -9.46 -18.85
C LEU A 126 46.20 -9.47 -19.91
N ASN A 127 45.85 -9.20 -21.17
CA ASN A 127 46.79 -9.16 -22.29
C ASN A 127 46.90 -7.74 -22.90
N SER A 128 46.29 -6.73 -22.28
CA SER A 128 46.39 -5.35 -22.74
C SER A 128 47.71 -4.74 -22.26
N GLY A 129 48.62 -4.47 -23.18
CA GLY A 129 49.90 -3.82 -22.91
C GLY A 129 50.53 -3.29 -24.18
N SER A 130 51.54 -2.43 -24.04
CA SER A 130 52.34 -1.98 -25.18
C SER A 130 53.12 -3.17 -25.77
N PRO A 131 53.08 -3.41 -27.09
CA PRO A 131 53.89 -4.46 -27.72
C PRO A 131 55.40 -4.11 -27.76
N PHE A 132 55.76 -2.84 -27.51
CA PHE A 132 57.14 -2.36 -27.58
C PHE A 132 57.73 -2.09 -26.20
N ASN A 133 59.03 -2.34 -26.05
CA ASN A 133 59.85 -2.05 -24.87
C ASN A 133 59.38 -2.75 -23.59
N VAL A 134 58.93 -4.01 -23.70
CA VAL A 134 58.52 -4.83 -22.56
C VAL A 134 59.72 -5.65 -22.07
N PRO A 135 60.20 -5.44 -20.82
CA PRO A 135 61.27 -6.24 -20.27
C PRO A 135 60.85 -7.71 -20.13
N ALA A 136 61.79 -8.63 -20.35
CA ALA A 136 61.52 -10.07 -20.24
C ALA A 136 60.98 -10.42 -18.84
N GLY A 137 59.86 -11.16 -18.80
CA GLY A 137 59.19 -11.55 -17.56
C GLY A 137 58.07 -10.60 -17.07
N HIS A 138 57.81 -9.49 -17.78
CA HIS A 138 56.72 -8.57 -17.42
C HIS A 138 55.31 -9.18 -17.61
N ILE A 139 55.14 -10.02 -18.64
CA ILE A 139 53.88 -10.71 -18.91
C ILE A 139 53.93 -12.07 -18.22
N PRO A 140 53.02 -12.39 -17.28
CA PRO A 140 52.97 -13.69 -16.64
C PRO A 140 52.60 -14.78 -17.66
N ASN A 141 53.14 -15.99 -17.49
CA ASN A 141 52.75 -17.12 -18.33
C ASN A 141 51.32 -17.58 -17.97
N LEU A 142 50.36 -17.28 -18.85
CA LEU A 142 48.95 -17.63 -18.69
C LEU A 142 48.60 -19.05 -19.17
N GLY A 143 49.58 -19.87 -19.56
CA GLY A 143 49.38 -21.22 -20.10
C GLY A 143 48.46 -22.09 -19.24
N HIS A 144 48.69 -22.11 -17.92
CA HIS A 144 47.85 -22.86 -16.98
C HIS A 144 46.37 -22.42 -17.00
N VAL A 145 46.11 -21.12 -17.12
CA VAL A 145 44.74 -20.57 -17.20
C VAL A 145 44.09 -20.99 -18.51
N THR A 146 44.83 -20.92 -19.62
CA THR A 146 44.32 -21.36 -20.92
C THR A 146 44.01 -22.87 -20.95
N GLU A 147 44.84 -23.70 -20.33
CA GLU A 147 44.60 -25.14 -20.20
C GLU A 147 43.38 -25.45 -19.33
N HIS A 148 43.21 -24.73 -18.23
CA HIS A 148 42.04 -24.86 -17.36
C HIS A 148 40.73 -24.58 -18.12
N TYR A 149 40.65 -23.46 -18.84
CA TYR A 149 39.45 -23.12 -19.61
C TYR A 149 39.23 -24.05 -20.81
N ARG A 150 40.30 -24.53 -21.46
CA ARG A 150 40.17 -25.57 -22.51
C ARG A 150 39.55 -26.86 -21.96
N LYS A 151 39.97 -27.30 -20.77
CA LYS A 151 39.38 -28.47 -20.09
C LYS A 151 37.91 -28.23 -19.72
N GLN A 152 37.57 -27.04 -19.23
CA GLN A 152 36.18 -26.69 -18.92
C GLN A 152 35.29 -26.68 -20.19
N ALA A 153 35.76 -26.08 -21.27
CA ALA A 153 35.02 -26.05 -22.54
C ALA A 153 34.75 -27.46 -23.07
N ALA A 154 35.77 -28.32 -23.08
CA ALA A 154 35.61 -29.72 -23.47
C ALA A 154 34.57 -30.47 -22.60
N ALA A 155 34.62 -30.27 -21.27
CA ALA A 155 33.65 -30.89 -20.36
C ALA A 155 32.21 -30.36 -20.58
N GLU A 156 32.04 -29.08 -20.91
CA GLU A 156 30.73 -28.52 -21.25
C GLU A 156 30.19 -29.06 -22.58
N GLU A 157 31.04 -29.22 -23.59
CA GLU A 157 30.67 -29.80 -24.88
C GLU A 157 30.22 -31.26 -24.71
N GLU A 158 30.95 -32.06 -23.92
CA GLU A 158 30.51 -33.41 -23.57
C GLU A 158 29.17 -33.41 -22.84
N ARG A 159 28.95 -32.48 -21.91
CA ARG A 159 27.67 -32.36 -21.19
C ARG A 159 26.52 -32.00 -22.14
N LYS A 160 26.75 -31.08 -23.07
CA LYS A 160 25.78 -30.68 -24.10
C LYS A 160 25.49 -31.84 -25.04
N ALA A 161 26.50 -32.58 -25.49
CA ALA A 161 26.36 -33.76 -26.34
C ALA A 161 25.55 -34.87 -25.65
N LYS A 162 25.83 -35.16 -24.36
CA LYS A 162 25.06 -36.13 -23.57
C LYS A 162 23.59 -35.73 -23.42
N LYS A 163 23.31 -34.46 -23.13
CA LYS A 163 21.93 -33.95 -23.07
C LYS A 163 21.20 -34.06 -24.40
N LEU A 164 21.89 -33.78 -25.51
CA LEU A 164 21.31 -33.89 -26.85
C LEU A 164 21.06 -35.35 -27.25
N ALA A 165 21.94 -36.27 -26.87
CA ALA A 165 21.74 -37.71 -27.07
C ALA A 165 20.52 -38.22 -26.28
N LEU A 166 20.44 -37.90 -24.99
CA LEU A 166 19.29 -38.24 -24.14
C LEU A 166 17.97 -37.67 -24.67
N ALA A 167 17.97 -36.41 -25.13
CA ALA A 167 16.79 -35.78 -25.71
C ALA A 167 16.33 -36.44 -27.04
N LYS A 168 17.29 -36.95 -27.84
CA LYS A 168 16.96 -37.72 -29.05
C LYS A 168 16.37 -39.07 -28.70
N GLU A 169 16.94 -39.77 -27.72
CA GLU A 169 16.44 -41.07 -27.26
C GLU A 169 15.02 -40.96 -26.69
N SER A 170 14.73 -39.94 -25.88
CA SER A 170 13.37 -39.69 -25.38
C SER A 170 12.39 -39.35 -26.52
N ALA A 171 12.80 -38.53 -27.50
CA ALA A 171 11.95 -38.19 -28.64
C ALA A 171 11.64 -39.40 -29.55
N THR A 172 12.56 -40.36 -29.68
CA THR A 172 12.30 -41.61 -30.41
C THR A 172 11.42 -42.59 -29.65
N ALA A 173 11.47 -42.57 -28.31
CA ALA A 173 10.62 -43.41 -27.46
C ALA A 173 9.15 -42.94 -27.45
N ASP A 174 8.90 -41.62 -27.52
CA ASP A 174 7.54 -41.06 -27.60
C ASP A 174 6.89 -41.22 -28.99
N ALA A 175 7.68 -41.54 -30.02
CA ALA A 175 7.21 -41.72 -31.40
C ALA A 175 6.95 -43.19 -31.79
N SER A 176 7.15 -44.13 -30.87
CA SER A 176 6.95 -45.58 -31.04
C SER A 176 5.73 -46.04 -30.26
#